data_AF-A0ABD2EWI6-F1
#
_entry.id   AF-A0ABD2EWI6-F1
#
_cell.length_a   1.000
_cell.length_b   1.000
_cell.length_c   1.000
_cell.angle_alpha   90.00
_cell.angle_beta   90.00
_cell.angle_gamma   90.00
#
_symmetry.space_group_name_H-M   'P 1'
#
loop_
_entity.id
_entity.type
_entity.pdbx_description
1 polymer ?
#
loop_
_entity_poly.entity_id
_entity_poly.type
_entity_poly.pdbx_seq_one_letter_code
_entity_poly.pdbx_strand_id
1 'polypeptide(L)'
;MSDMEDDFMCDDEEDYDLEYSEDSNSEPNVDLENQYYNSKALKEDDPKAALSSFQKVLELEGEKGEWGFKALKQMIKINFKLTNFPEMMNRYKQLLTYIRSAVTRNYSEKSINSILDYISTSKQMDLLQEFYETTLEALKDAKNDRLWFKTNTKLGKLYLEREEYGKLQKILRQLHQSCQELNIDVADVESLLVQCILDNTIHGRIDQVNQLLELDHQKRGGARYTALDKWTNQLNSLNQAVVSKLA
;
A
#
# COMPACT_ATOMS: atom_id res chain seq x y z
N MET A 1 -20.64 23.98 17.34
CA MET A 1 -21.37 22.82 17.91
C MET A 1 -21.84 22.05 16.69
N SER A 2 -20.96 21.28 16.04
CA SER A 2 -20.42 19.95 16.38
C SER A 2 -21.30 18.84 15.81
N ASP A 3 -21.28 18.72 14.48
CA ASP A 3 -21.77 17.57 13.71
C ASP A 3 -20.55 16.76 13.26
N MET A 4 -19.92 16.03 14.19
CA MET A 4 -18.74 15.20 13.90
C MET A 4 -18.77 13.89 14.69
N GLU A 5 -19.91 13.22 14.65
CA GLU A 5 -20.09 11.87 15.21
C GLU A 5 -20.96 11.04 14.26
N ASP A 6 -20.45 10.73 13.05
CA ASP A 6 -21.03 9.67 12.22
C ASP A 6 -20.03 9.11 11.20
N ASP A 7 -18.83 8.72 11.65
CA ASP A 7 -17.84 8.01 10.81
C ASP A 7 -17.24 6.81 11.56
N PHE A 8 -17.97 6.26 12.54
CA PHE A 8 -17.54 5.13 13.36
C PHE A 8 -18.04 3.80 12.79
N MET A 9 -17.66 3.52 11.55
CA MET A 9 -17.78 2.20 10.92
C MET A 9 -16.44 1.81 10.30
N CYS A 10 -15.40 1.71 11.13
CA CYS A 10 -14.14 1.09 10.71
C CYS A 10 -14.20 -0.42 10.97
N ASP A 11 -14.69 -1.17 9.98
CA ASP A 11 -14.00 -2.33 9.38
C ASP A 11 -13.25 -3.32 10.32
N ASP A 12 -13.85 -3.70 11.45
CA ASP A 12 -13.37 -4.82 12.28
C ASP A 12 -13.91 -6.20 11.79
N GLU A 13 -14.37 -6.32 10.54
CA GLU A 13 -14.92 -7.58 9.99
C GLU A 13 -13.88 -8.51 9.32
N GLU A 14 -12.62 -8.11 9.15
CA GLU A 14 -11.61 -8.92 8.42
C GLU A 14 -10.53 -9.60 9.29
N ASP A 15 -10.86 -10.14 10.46
CA ASP A 15 -9.87 -10.93 11.26
C ASP A 15 -10.42 -12.30 11.72
N TYR A 16 -11.50 -12.78 11.10
CA TYR A 16 -11.93 -14.19 11.18
C TYR A 16 -11.17 -15.04 10.13
N ASP A 17 -9.84 -15.00 10.15
CA ASP A 17 -9.04 -15.99 9.42
C ASP A 17 -9.00 -17.26 10.28
N LEU A 18 -10.01 -18.12 10.13
CA LEU A 18 -10.02 -19.49 10.64
C LEU A 18 -9.00 -20.32 9.84
N GLU A 19 -7.70 -20.00 9.95
CA GLU A 19 -6.65 -20.94 9.58
C GLU A 19 -6.62 -22.03 10.64
N TYR A 20 -7.39 -23.11 10.41
CA TYR A 20 -7.10 -24.39 11.02
C TYR A 20 -5.69 -24.78 10.55
N SER A 21 -4.69 -24.54 11.40
CA SER A 21 -3.35 -25.10 11.21
C SER A 21 -3.46 -26.62 11.33
N GLU A 22 -3.80 -27.29 10.22
CA GLU A 22 -3.53 -28.71 10.07
C GLU A 22 -2.00 -28.86 10.03
N ASP A 23 -1.45 -29.55 11.03
CA ASP A 23 -0.03 -29.81 11.29
C ASP A 23 0.82 -28.69 11.93
N SER A 24 0.64 -28.50 13.25
CA SER A 24 1.78 -28.54 14.17
C SER A 24 1.33 -28.98 15.56
N ASN A 25 1.81 -30.14 16.03
CA ASN A 25 1.72 -30.60 17.42
C ASN A 25 2.62 -29.73 18.34
N SER A 26 2.33 -28.43 18.42
CA SER A 26 2.90 -27.54 19.42
C SER A 26 1.76 -27.17 20.35
N GLU A 27 1.87 -27.48 21.65
CA GLU A 27 0.86 -27.07 22.62
C GLU A 27 0.54 -25.58 22.43
N PRO A 28 -0.74 -25.19 22.31
CA PRO A 28 -1.09 -23.78 22.19
C PRO A 28 -0.52 -23.08 23.42
N ASN A 29 0.35 -22.11 23.21
CA ASN A 29 0.94 -21.35 24.31
C ASN A 29 -0.13 -20.38 24.84
N VAL A 30 -1.04 -20.94 25.65
CA VAL A 30 -2.24 -20.28 26.20
C VAL A 30 -1.90 -18.95 26.86
N ASP A 31 -0.69 -18.83 27.43
CA ASP A 31 -0.21 -17.62 28.06
C ASP A 31 0.04 -16.48 27.06
N LEU A 32 0.61 -16.78 25.88
CA LEU A 32 0.80 -15.79 24.81
C LEU A 32 -0.52 -15.31 24.22
N GLU A 33 -1.44 -16.23 24.00
CA GLU A 33 -2.78 -15.94 23.46
C GLU A 33 -3.59 -15.05 24.41
N ASN A 34 -3.67 -15.44 25.69
CA ASN A 34 -4.36 -14.66 26.71
C ASN A 34 -3.77 -13.25 26.84
N GLN A 35 -2.45 -13.13 26.79
CA GLN A 35 -1.79 -11.84 26.91
C GLN A 35 -1.97 -10.96 25.67
N TYR A 36 -2.04 -11.55 24.47
CA TYR A 36 -2.35 -10.84 23.25
C TYR A 36 -3.77 -10.28 23.27
N TYR A 37 -4.78 -11.07 23.63
CA TYR A 37 -6.16 -10.60 23.70
C TYR A 37 -6.37 -9.53 24.77
N ASN A 38 -5.71 -9.68 25.93
CA ASN A 38 -5.68 -8.63 26.94
C ASN A 38 -5.09 -7.32 26.37
N SER A 39 -3.94 -7.41 25.68
CA SER A 39 -3.32 -6.25 25.03
C SER A 39 -4.21 -5.62 23.95
N LYS A 40 -4.98 -6.44 23.21
CA LYS A 40 -5.93 -5.98 22.19
C LYS A 40 -7.10 -5.22 22.81
N ALA A 41 -7.62 -5.67 23.96
CA ALA A 41 -8.65 -4.96 24.70
C ALA A 41 -8.17 -3.58 25.19
N LEU A 42 -6.91 -3.47 25.62
CA LEU A 42 -6.32 -2.19 26.06
C LEU A 42 -6.12 -1.17 24.92
N LYS A 43 -6.22 -1.57 23.65
CA LYS A 43 -5.95 -0.71 22.49
C LYS A 43 -6.87 0.51 22.45
N GLU A 44 -8.13 0.35 22.85
CA GLU A 44 -9.13 1.41 22.83
C GLU A 44 -9.04 2.34 24.05
N ASP A 45 -8.69 1.80 25.22
CA ASP A 45 -8.65 2.56 26.48
C ASP A 45 -7.32 3.32 26.67
N ASP A 46 -6.18 2.65 26.51
CA ASP A 46 -4.85 3.26 26.67
C ASP A 46 -3.86 2.70 25.63
N PRO A 47 -3.69 3.39 24.49
CA PRO A 47 -2.78 2.98 23.43
C PRO A 47 -1.31 2.84 23.89
N LYS A 48 -0.86 3.60 24.89
CA LYS A 48 0.54 3.51 25.37
C LYS A 48 0.73 2.30 26.26
N ALA A 49 -0.24 2.02 27.14
CA ALA A 49 -0.22 0.80 27.94
C ALA A 49 -0.33 -0.45 27.07
N ALA A 50 -1.17 -0.41 26.03
CA ALA A 50 -1.28 -1.49 25.03
C ALA A 50 0.08 -1.77 24.36
N LEU A 51 0.85 -0.75 23.97
CA LEU A 51 2.19 -0.93 23.41
C LEU A 51 3.14 -1.65 24.37
N SER A 52 3.11 -1.30 25.67
CA SER A 52 3.91 -2.01 26.68
C SER A 52 3.46 -3.46 26.88
N SER A 53 2.16 -3.72 26.80
CA SER A 53 1.62 -5.08 26.92
C SER A 53 1.96 -5.95 25.69
N PHE A 54 1.86 -5.40 24.47
CA PHE A 54 2.33 -6.08 23.25
C PHE A 54 3.84 -6.31 23.27
N GLN A 55 4.63 -5.37 23.78
CA GLN A 55 6.07 -5.55 23.96
C GLN A 55 6.38 -6.77 24.85
N LYS A 56 5.61 -7.00 25.91
CA LYS A 56 5.76 -8.20 26.75
C LYS A 56 5.42 -9.49 26.01
N VAL A 57 4.47 -9.47 25.07
CA VAL A 57 4.17 -10.63 24.20
C VAL A 57 5.41 -11.00 23.38
N LEU A 58 6.11 -10.01 22.81
CA LEU A 58 7.36 -10.24 22.07
C LEU A 58 8.48 -10.80 22.97
N GLU A 59 8.58 -10.34 24.21
CA GLU A 59 9.60 -10.82 25.16
C GLU A 59 9.32 -12.26 25.63
N LEU A 60 8.05 -12.63 25.76
CA LEU A 60 7.63 -13.97 26.14
C LEU A 60 7.73 -14.98 25.01
N GLU A 61 7.55 -14.56 23.76
CA GLU A 61 7.58 -15.47 22.62
C GLU A 61 8.95 -16.10 22.41
N GLY A 62 10.05 -15.40 22.80
CA GLY A 62 11.42 -15.92 22.84
C GLY A 62 12.01 -16.23 21.47
N GLU A 63 11.39 -17.16 20.74
CA GLU A 63 11.58 -17.41 19.32
C GLU A 63 10.55 -16.63 18.49
N LYS A 64 10.90 -16.35 17.23
CA LYS A 64 10.02 -15.61 16.32
C LYS A 64 8.84 -16.51 15.93
N GLY A 65 7.65 -16.20 16.44
CA GLY A 65 6.43 -16.91 16.11
C GLY A 65 5.35 -16.02 15.50
N GLU A 66 4.16 -16.58 15.40
CA GLU A 66 2.98 -15.93 14.83
C GLU A 66 2.43 -14.83 15.76
N TRP A 67 2.52 -15.02 17.08
CA TRP A 67 1.94 -14.09 18.06
C TRP A 67 2.72 -12.78 18.13
N GLY A 68 4.05 -12.82 18.04
CA GLY A 68 4.90 -11.63 17.96
C GLY A 68 4.71 -10.91 16.63
N PHE A 69 4.45 -11.63 15.53
CA PHE A 69 4.10 -11.00 14.26
C PHE A 69 2.76 -10.25 14.36
N LYS A 70 1.73 -10.88 14.92
CA LYS A 70 0.42 -10.25 15.18
C LYS A 70 0.56 -9.04 16.12
N ALA A 71 1.35 -9.17 17.19
CA ALA A 71 1.62 -8.08 18.14
C ALA A 71 2.33 -6.91 17.45
N LEU A 72 3.38 -7.16 16.65
CA LEU A 72 4.08 -6.12 15.89
C LEU A 72 3.16 -5.37 14.92
N LYS A 73 2.27 -6.08 14.22
CA LYS A 73 1.26 -5.47 13.33
C LYS A 73 0.36 -4.49 14.10
N GLN A 74 -0.11 -4.87 15.30
CA GLN A 74 -0.91 -3.99 16.15
C GLN A 74 -0.09 -2.80 16.67
N MET A 75 1.15 -3.02 17.11
CA MET A 75 2.04 -1.96 17.57
C MET A 75 2.31 -0.91 16.47
N ILE A 76 2.44 -1.32 15.21
CA ILE A 76 2.60 -0.40 14.07
C ILE A 76 1.34 0.45 13.90
N LYS A 77 0.14 -0.15 13.89
CA LYS A 77 -1.13 0.57 13.80
C LYS A 77 -1.31 1.57 14.94
N ILE A 78 -0.98 1.18 16.17
CA ILE A 78 -1.07 2.07 17.34
C ILE A 78 -0.07 3.23 17.22
N ASN A 79 1.19 2.97 16.88
CA ASN A 79 2.19 4.02 16.70
C ASN A 79 1.82 4.99 15.57
N PHE A 80 1.14 4.51 14.53
CA PHE A 80 0.59 5.35 13.46
C PHE A 80 -0.50 6.28 13.99
N LYS A 81 -1.46 5.76 14.77
CA LYS A 81 -2.50 6.57 15.42
C LYS A 81 -1.92 7.61 16.39
N LEU A 82 -0.83 7.26 17.08
CA LEU A 82 -0.09 8.16 17.98
C LEU A 82 0.88 9.12 17.27
N THR A 83 0.97 9.08 15.94
CA THR A 83 1.91 9.88 15.11
C THR A 83 3.39 9.69 15.45
N ASN A 84 3.74 8.59 16.13
CA ASN A 84 5.11 8.25 16.48
C ASN A 84 5.78 7.46 15.36
N PHE A 85 6.12 8.17 14.28
CA PHE A 85 6.68 7.59 13.07
C PHE A 85 8.05 6.90 13.24
N PRO A 86 9.01 7.44 14.02
CA PRO A 86 10.30 6.79 14.21
C PRO A 86 10.17 5.41 14.87
N GLU A 87 9.35 5.31 15.92
CA GLU A 87 9.15 4.04 16.62
C GLU A 87 8.38 3.05 15.75
N MET A 88 7.39 3.52 14.99
CA MET A 88 6.70 2.69 14.00
C MET A 88 7.68 2.04 13.01
N MET A 89 8.64 2.82 12.50
CA MET A 89 9.64 2.31 11.57
C MET A 89 10.53 1.24 12.22
N ASN A 90 10.90 1.42 13.49
CA ASN A 90 11.64 0.39 14.23
C ASN A 90 10.85 -0.92 14.35
N ARG A 91 9.55 -0.83 14.68
CA ARG A 91 8.66 -2.01 14.75
C ARG A 91 8.44 -2.65 13.39
N TYR A 92 8.35 -1.84 12.33
CA TYR A 92 8.25 -2.34 10.97
C TYR A 92 9.50 -3.12 10.55
N LYS A 93 10.70 -2.57 10.80
CA LYS A 93 11.97 -3.27 10.57
C LYS A 93 12.04 -4.60 11.33
N GLN A 94 11.57 -4.63 12.58
CA GLN A 94 11.46 -5.88 13.34
C GLN A 94 10.51 -6.88 12.66
N LEU A 95 9.31 -6.44 12.24
CA LEU A 95 8.33 -7.27 11.54
C LEU A 95 8.88 -7.87 10.25
N LEU A 96 9.65 -7.11 9.47
CA LEU A 96 10.28 -7.60 8.24
C LEU A 96 11.24 -8.78 8.50
N THR A 97 11.80 -8.89 9.70
CA THR A 97 12.67 -10.03 10.06
C THR A 97 11.93 -11.34 10.31
N TYR A 98 10.60 -11.32 10.44
CA TYR A 98 9.75 -12.50 10.61
C TYR A 98 9.34 -13.12 9.27
N ILE A 99 9.37 -12.33 8.19
CA ILE A 99 8.94 -12.73 6.83
C ILE A 99 9.70 -13.94 6.29
N ARG A 100 10.96 -14.15 6.72
CA ARG A 100 11.79 -15.25 6.19
C ARG A 100 11.51 -16.61 6.81
N SER A 101 11.09 -16.65 8.07
CA SER A 101 11.19 -17.89 8.86
C SER A 101 10.00 -18.17 9.77
N ALA A 102 9.28 -17.14 10.23
CA ALA A 102 8.24 -17.30 11.24
C ALA A 102 6.84 -17.44 10.65
N VAL A 103 6.63 -16.95 9.42
CA VAL A 103 5.29 -16.79 8.86
C VAL A 103 5.28 -17.17 7.37
N THR A 104 4.15 -17.70 6.89
CA THR A 104 4.00 -18.09 5.49
C THR A 104 4.12 -16.87 4.56
N ARG A 105 4.62 -17.10 3.33
CA ARG A 105 4.79 -16.05 2.32
C ARG A 105 3.49 -15.31 2.04
N ASN A 106 2.38 -16.03 1.91
CA ASN A 106 1.07 -15.44 1.62
C ASN A 106 0.56 -14.55 2.78
N TYR A 107 0.70 -15.01 4.01
CA TYR A 107 0.27 -14.23 5.18
C TYR A 107 1.13 -12.97 5.37
N SER A 108 2.45 -13.08 5.14
CA SER A 108 3.34 -11.92 5.17
C SER A 108 2.99 -10.89 4.10
N GLU A 109 2.61 -11.33 2.90
CA GLU A 109 2.20 -10.47 1.78
C GLU A 109 0.87 -9.75 2.06
N LYS A 110 -0.15 -10.47 2.56
CA LYS A 110 -1.41 -9.84 3.01
C LYS A 110 -1.14 -8.77 4.08
N SER A 111 -0.27 -9.08 5.04
CA SER A 111 0.03 -8.18 6.15
C SER A 111 0.79 -6.93 5.71
N ILE A 112 1.79 -7.07 4.83
CA ILE A 112 2.52 -5.93 4.25
C ILE A 112 1.58 -5.07 3.42
N ASN A 113 0.72 -5.66 2.58
CA ASN A 113 -0.25 -4.89 1.79
C ASN A 113 -1.20 -4.10 2.70
N SER A 114 -1.77 -4.73 3.73
CA SER A 114 -2.63 -4.05 4.71
C SER A 114 -1.92 -2.89 5.41
N ILE A 115 -0.66 -3.05 5.80
CA ILE A 115 0.14 -1.97 6.40
C ILE A 115 0.40 -0.84 5.38
N LEU A 116 0.81 -1.19 4.16
CA LEU A 116 1.10 -0.21 3.11
C LEU A 116 -0.15 0.57 2.72
N ASP A 117 -1.30 -0.08 2.62
CA ASP A 117 -2.57 0.57 2.29
C ASP A 117 -2.99 1.52 3.42
N TYR A 118 -2.83 1.11 4.69
CA TYR A 118 -3.08 1.99 5.84
C TYR A 118 -2.14 3.20 5.91
N ILE A 119 -0.85 3.01 5.61
CA ILE A 119 0.13 4.11 5.60
C ILE A 119 -0.06 4.99 4.36
N SER A 120 -0.55 4.46 3.24
CA SER A 120 -0.82 5.23 2.02
C SER A 120 -1.88 6.31 2.19
N THR A 121 -2.78 6.17 3.18
CA THR A 121 -3.73 7.21 3.60
C THR A 121 -3.03 8.40 4.28
N SER A 122 -1.78 8.22 4.74
CA SER A 122 -0.99 9.28 5.37
C SER A 122 -0.53 10.33 4.36
N LYS A 123 -0.51 11.59 4.80
CA LYS A 123 0.07 12.71 4.03
C LYS A 123 1.59 12.81 4.15
N GLN A 124 2.23 11.98 4.99
CA GLN A 124 3.67 12.02 5.24
C GLN A 124 4.43 11.30 4.12
N MET A 125 4.79 12.05 3.09
CA MET A 125 5.39 11.51 1.87
C MET A 125 6.83 10.99 2.08
N ASP A 126 7.59 11.59 3.01
CA ASP A 126 8.93 11.12 3.40
C ASP A 126 8.88 9.78 4.14
N LEU A 127 7.91 9.64 5.04
CA LEU A 127 7.68 8.39 5.76
C LEU A 127 7.30 7.27 4.80
N LEU A 128 6.37 7.55 3.89
CA LEU A 128 5.90 6.59 2.90
C LEU A 128 7.05 6.10 2.00
N GLN A 129 7.96 7.00 1.62
CA GLN A 129 9.18 6.63 0.88
C GLN A 129 10.07 5.67 1.69
N GLU A 130 10.37 5.98 2.97
CA GLU A 130 11.20 5.11 3.81
C GLU A 130 10.56 3.72 4.00
N PHE A 131 9.24 3.66 4.16
CA PHE A 131 8.49 2.40 4.25
C PHE A 131 8.66 1.57 2.97
N TYR A 132 8.40 2.16 1.80
CA TYR A 132 8.54 1.45 0.54
C TYR A 132 9.98 0.97 0.30
N GLU A 133 10.99 1.80 0.54
CA GLU A 133 12.40 1.43 0.37
C GLU A 133 12.81 0.26 1.29
N THR A 134 12.47 0.35 2.58
CA THR A 134 12.78 -0.69 3.56
C THR A 134 12.05 -2.00 3.22
N THR A 135 10.80 -1.91 2.75
CA THR A 135 10.02 -3.08 2.32
C THR A 135 10.67 -3.75 1.11
N LEU A 136 11.08 -2.97 0.10
CA LEU A 136 11.69 -3.50 -1.11
C LEU A 136 13.03 -4.21 -0.84
N GLU A 137 13.82 -3.69 0.09
CA GLU A 137 15.07 -4.33 0.51
C GLU A 137 14.81 -5.69 1.18
N ALA A 138 13.83 -5.75 2.10
CA ALA A 138 13.45 -7.01 2.74
C ALA A 138 12.83 -8.02 1.75
N LEU A 139 12.01 -7.55 0.80
CA LEU A 139 11.36 -8.41 -0.20
C LEU A 139 12.35 -8.96 -1.24
N LYS A 140 13.39 -8.19 -1.57
CA LYS A 140 14.47 -8.65 -2.46
C LYS A 140 15.18 -9.86 -1.87
N ASP A 141 15.47 -9.81 -0.57
CA ASP A 141 16.10 -10.93 0.12
C ASP A 141 15.15 -12.12 0.31
N ALA A 142 13.85 -11.87 0.45
CA ALA A 142 12.83 -12.91 0.58
C ALA A 142 12.44 -13.57 -0.76
N LYS A 143 13.00 -13.12 -1.90
CA LYS A 143 12.62 -13.56 -3.27
C LYS A 143 11.10 -13.52 -3.51
N ASN A 144 10.44 -12.48 -3.00
CA ASN A 144 9.02 -12.26 -3.28
C ASN A 144 8.80 -11.30 -4.44
N ASP A 145 9.08 -11.79 -5.65
CA ASP A 145 9.17 -10.97 -6.86
C ASP A 145 7.86 -10.26 -7.23
N ARG A 146 6.72 -10.92 -7.04
CA ARG A 146 5.39 -10.35 -7.33
C ARG A 146 5.08 -9.14 -6.45
N LEU A 147 5.23 -9.29 -5.12
CA LEU A 147 4.99 -8.20 -4.18
C LEU A 147 6.05 -7.11 -4.33
N TRP A 148 7.30 -7.50 -4.57
CA TRP A 148 8.40 -6.57 -4.83
C TRP A 148 8.07 -5.69 -6.05
N PHE A 149 7.61 -6.28 -7.15
CA PHE A 149 7.22 -5.52 -8.35
C PHE A 149 6.11 -4.51 -8.06
N LYS A 150 5.00 -4.96 -7.46
CA LYS A 150 3.85 -4.09 -7.11
C LYS A 150 4.25 -2.93 -6.20
N THR A 151 5.07 -3.22 -5.19
CA THR A 151 5.59 -2.23 -4.23
C THR A 151 6.51 -1.23 -4.92
N ASN A 152 7.36 -1.71 -5.84
CA ASN A 152 8.30 -0.88 -6.58
C ASN A 152 7.58 0.03 -7.59
N THR A 153 6.47 -0.42 -8.19
CA THR A 153 5.58 0.43 -8.97
C THR A 153 4.92 1.51 -8.11
N LYS A 154 4.44 1.18 -6.90
CA LYS A 154 3.87 2.17 -5.96
C LYS A 154 4.92 3.24 -5.59
N LEU A 155 6.16 2.84 -5.31
CA LEU A 155 7.26 3.78 -5.06
C LEU A 155 7.61 4.63 -6.29
N GLY A 156 7.57 4.05 -7.49
CA GLY A 156 7.74 4.79 -8.74
C GLY A 156 6.71 5.90 -8.92
N LYS A 157 5.43 5.63 -8.60
CA LYS A 157 4.36 6.65 -8.63
C LYS A 157 4.65 7.79 -7.66
N LEU A 158 5.08 7.48 -6.44
CA LEU A 158 5.48 8.48 -5.44
C LEU A 158 6.63 9.36 -5.94
N TYR A 159 7.64 8.79 -6.60
CA TYR A 159 8.73 9.58 -7.19
C TYR A 159 8.30 10.43 -8.37
N LEU A 160 7.30 9.98 -9.14
CA LEU A 160 6.70 10.77 -10.20
C LEU A 160 5.95 11.98 -9.62
N GLU A 161 5.17 11.80 -8.56
CA GLU A 161 4.49 12.88 -7.84
C GLU A 161 5.46 13.89 -7.20
N ARG A 162 6.64 13.43 -6.78
CA ARG A 162 7.74 14.28 -6.26
C ARG A 162 8.58 14.96 -7.34
N GLU A 163 8.33 14.70 -8.62
CA GLU A 163 9.16 15.15 -9.74
C GLU A 163 10.65 14.71 -9.64
N GLU A 164 10.91 13.61 -8.92
CA GLU A 164 12.25 13.06 -8.68
C GLU A 164 12.65 12.08 -9.80
N TYR A 165 12.85 12.62 -11.00
CA TYR A 165 13.08 11.83 -12.22
C TYR A 165 14.36 10.99 -12.18
N GLY A 166 15.37 11.41 -11.42
CA GLY A 166 16.63 10.67 -11.30
C GLY A 166 16.46 9.31 -10.61
N LYS A 167 15.75 9.30 -9.48
CA LYS A 167 15.44 8.05 -8.76
C LYS A 167 14.41 7.21 -9.50
N LEU A 168 13.43 7.85 -10.15
CA LEU A 168 12.44 7.17 -10.99
C LEU A 168 13.10 6.37 -12.12
N GLN A 169 14.08 6.93 -12.81
CA GLN A 169 14.84 6.21 -13.85
C GLN A 169 15.58 4.97 -13.31
N LYS A 170 16.01 4.99 -12.05
CA LYS A 170 16.64 3.82 -11.41
C LYS A 170 15.59 2.73 -11.15
N ILE A 171 14.42 3.10 -10.63
CA ILE A 171 13.31 2.16 -10.40
C ILE A 171 12.85 1.54 -11.71
N LEU A 172 12.64 2.34 -12.76
CA LEU A 172 12.20 1.84 -14.07
C LEU A 172 13.20 0.85 -14.68
N ARG A 173 14.51 1.10 -14.52
CA ARG A 173 15.55 0.15 -14.92
C ARG A 173 15.47 -1.16 -14.13
N GLN A 174 15.27 -1.08 -12.83
CA GLN A 174 15.13 -2.26 -11.98
C GLN A 174 13.84 -3.06 -12.30
N LEU A 175 12.73 -2.39 -12.55
CA LEU A 175 11.48 -3.01 -13.00
C LEU A 175 11.68 -3.70 -14.35
N HIS A 176 12.28 -3.02 -15.32
CA HIS A 176 12.56 -3.59 -16.64
C HIS A 176 13.46 -4.83 -16.57
N GLN A 177 14.55 -4.75 -15.79
CA GLN A 177 15.45 -5.88 -15.59
C GLN A 177 14.75 -7.03 -14.88
N SER A 178 13.90 -6.75 -13.88
CA SER A 178 13.10 -7.76 -13.21
C SER A 178 12.16 -8.48 -14.18
N CYS A 179 11.50 -7.78 -15.10
CA CYS A 179 10.67 -8.41 -16.13
C CYS A 179 11.48 -9.32 -17.07
N GLN A 180 12.71 -8.94 -17.42
CA GLN A 180 13.59 -9.74 -18.26
C GLN A 180 14.15 -10.98 -17.53
N GLU A 181 14.47 -10.86 -16.24
CA GLU A 181 15.07 -11.93 -15.44
C GLU A 181 14.03 -12.93 -14.90
N LEU A 182 12.81 -12.47 -14.59
CA LEU A 182 11.81 -13.29 -13.92
C LEU A 182 10.97 -14.17 -14.86
N ASN A 183 11.16 -14.08 -16.18
CA ASN A 183 10.34 -14.77 -17.17
C ASN A 183 8.83 -14.64 -16.86
N ILE A 184 8.45 -13.47 -16.32
CA ILE A 184 7.05 -13.14 -16.04
C ILE A 184 6.38 -13.13 -17.41
N ASP A 185 5.31 -13.90 -17.53
CA ASP A 185 4.58 -13.98 -18.78
C ASP A 185 4.19 -12.56 -19.19
N VAL A 186 4.32 -12.25 -20.48
CA VAL A 186 4.00 -10.92 -20.99
C VAL A 186 2.56 -10.54 -20.62
N ALA A 187 1.68 -11.54 -20.52
CA ALA A 187 0.31 -11.41 -20.04
C ALA A 187 0.20 -10.86 -18.61
N ASP A 188 1.09 -11.27 -17.69
CA ASP A 188 1.06 -10.79 -16.30
C ASP A 188 1.59 -9.35 -16.20
N VAL A 189 2.64 -9.02 -16.95
CA VAL A 189 3.16 -7.65 -17.06
C VAL A 189 2.10 -6.74 -17.69
N GLU A 190 1.40 -7.23 -18.71
CA GLU A 190 0.31 -6.52 -19.36
C GLU A 190 -0.84 -6.28 -18.38
N SER A 191 -1.29 -7.31 -17.65
CA SER A 191 -2.35 -7.19 -16.64
C SER A 191 -1.99 -6.18 -15.55
N LEU A 192 -0.73 -6.18 -15.08
CA LEU A 192 -0.21 -5.20 -14.12
C LEU A 192 -0.20 -3.78 -14.68
N LEU A 193 0.20 -3.59 -15.94
CA LEU A 193 0.19 -2.28 -16.60
C LEU A 193 -1.24 -1.79 -16.83
N VAL A 194 -2.17 -2.67 -17.24
CA VAL A 194 -3.60 -2.34 -17.37
C VAL A 194 -4.15 -1.87 -16.03
N GLN A 195 -3.88 -2.60 -14.93
CA GLN A 195 -4.32 -2.20 -13.60
C GLN A 195 -3.74 -0.83 -13.21
N CYS A 196 -2.47 -0.58 -13.50
CA CYS A 196 -1.86 0.72 -13.20
C CYS A 196 -2.45 1.87 -14.04
N ILE A 197 -2.88 1.61 -15.27
CA ILE A 197 -3.59 2.61 -16.09
C ILE A 197 -5.00 2.85 -15.52
N LEU A 198 -5.73 1.80 -15.15
CA LEU A 198 -7.06 1.89 -14.55
C LEU A 198 -7.05 2.63 -13.21
N ASP A 199 -6.02 2.42 -12.40
CA ASP A 199 -5.84 3.12 -11.13
C ASP A 199 -5.44 4.61 -11.31
N ASN A 200 -5.41 5.13 -12.55
CA ASN A 200 -4.93 6.48 -12.95
C ASN A 200 -3.49 6.79 -12.53
N THR A 201 -2.72 5.75 -12.26
CA THR A 201 -1.35 5.92 -11.79
C THR A 201 -0.32 5.99 -12.91
N ILE A 202 -0.65 5.43 -14.07
CA ILE A 202 0.10 5.55 -15.32
C ILE A 202 -0.86 6.12 -16.35
N HIS A 203 -0.58 7.33 -16.83
CA HIS A 203 -1.37 7.94 -17.90
C HIS A 203 -0.78 7.49 -19.23
N GLY A 204 -1.44 6.53 -19.88
CA GLY A 204 -0.95 5.93 -21.12
C GLY A 204 -1.85 4.83 -21.63
N ARG A 205 -1.42 4.19 -22.71
CA ARG A 205 -2.12 3.13 -23.42
C ARG A 205 -1.12 2.01 -23.70
N ILE A 206 -1.59 0.78 -23.61
CA ILE A 206 -0.77 -0.37 -23.99
C ILE A 206 -1.08 -0.69 -25.45
N ASP A 207 -0.07 -0.60 -26.31
CA ASP A 207 -0.13 -1.19 -27.64
C ASP A 207 0.19 -2.68 -27.50
N GLN A 208 -0.87 -3.48 -27.50
CA GLN A 208 -0.80 -4.93 -27.33
C GLN A 208 -0.15 -5.64 -28.53
N VAL A 209 -0.16 -5.02 -29.71
CA VAL A 209 0.40 -5.59 -30.94
C VAL A 209 1.91 -5.36 -31.01
N ASN A 210 2.35 -4.15 -30.64
CA ASN A 210 3.76 -3.78 -30.63
C ASN A 210 4.44 -3.99 -29.27
N GLN A 211 3.69 -4.47 -28.26
CA GLN A 211 4.12 -4.64 -26.87
C GLN A 211 4.80 -3.39 -26.30
N LEU A 212 4.21 -2.24 -26.58
CA LEU A 212 4.75 -0.95 -26.19
C LEU A 212 3.77 -0.22 -25.27
N LEU A 213 4.28 0.31 -24.15
CA LEU A 213 3.52 1.23 -23.32
C LEU A 213 3.70 2.65 -23.87
N GLU A 214 2.66 3.18 -24.50
CA GLU A 214 2.60 4.56 -24.94
C GLU A 214 2.14 5.44 -23.77
N LEU A 215 3.06 6.19 -23.17
CA LEU A 215 2.70 7.18 -22.17
C LEU A 215 2.02 8.37 -22.85
N ASP A 216 0.87 8.80 -22.33
CA ASP A 216 0.21 10.02 -22.79
C ASP A 216 1.11 11.19 -22.36
N HIS A 217 1.98 11.60 -23.28
CA HIS A 217 2.70 12.85 -23.14
C HIS A 217 1.63 13.94 -23.13
N GLN A 218 1.38 14.52 -21.95
CA GLN A 218 0.58 15.74 -21.81
C GLN A 218 1.26 16.83 -22.66
N LYS A 219 0.92 16.88 -23.94
CA LYS A 219 1.12 18.07 -24.75
C LYS A 219 0.37 19.16 -23.99
N ARG A 220 1.09 20.15 -23.47
CA ARG A 220 0.61 21.35 -22.76
C ARG A 220 -0.62 22.05 -23.37
N GLY A 221 -1.11 21.61 -24.54
CA GLY A 221 -2.33 22.08 -25.19
C GLY A 221 -3.61 21.32 -24.85
N GLY A 222 -3.59 20.08 -24.34
CA GLY A 222 -4.81 19.25 -24.17
C GLY A 222 -5.92 19.95 -23.37
N ALA A 223 -5.59 20.42 -22.17
CA ALA A 223 -6.53 21.18 -21.32
C ALA A 223 -7.02 22.49 -21.99
N ARG A 224 -6.15 23.13 -22.80
CA ARG A 224 -6.49 24.36 -23.52
C ARG A 224 -7.48 24.10 -24.66
N TYR A 225 -7.29 23.01 -25.41
CA TYR A 225 -8.21 22.61 -26.47
C TYR A 225 -9.56 22.16 -25.90
N THR A 226 -9.57 21.40 -24.80
CA THR A 226 -10.82 21.04 -24.11
C THR A 226 -11.58 22.26 -23.59
N ALA A 227 -10.86 23.27 -23.08
CA ALA A 227 -11.48 24.53 -22.65
C ALA A 227 -12.04 25.35 -23.83
N LEU A 228 -11.30 25.42 -24.95
CA LEU A 228 -11.75 26.08 -26.18
C LEU A 228 -12.99 25.40 -26.77
N ASP A 229 -13.05 24.07 -26.74
CA ASP A 229 -14.17 23.31 -27.27
C ASP A 229 -15.44 23.51 -26.41
N LYS A 230 -15.30 23.50 -25.07
CA LYS A 230 -16.37 23.88 -24.15
C LYS A 230 -16.89 25.30 -24.41
N TRP A 231 -15.98 26.26 -24.62
CA TRP A 231 -16.36 27.64 -24.88
C TRP A 231 -17.10 27.79 -26.21
N THR A 232 -16.64 27.09 -27.25
CA THR A 232 -17.26 27.07 -28.57
C THR A 232 -18.69 26.50 -28.52
N ASN A 233 -18.89 25.41 -27.77
CA ASN A 233 -20.20 24.80 -27.59
C ASN A 233 -21.18 25.71 -26.83
N GLN A 234 -20.69 26.44 -25.82
CA GLN A 234 -21.53 27.43 -25.13
C GLN A 234 -21.86 28.64 -26.00
N LEU A 235 -20.92 29.13 -26.81
CA LEU A 235 -21.15 30.21 -27.76
C LEU A 235 -22.19 29.82 -28.83
N ASN A 236 -22.12 28.60 -29.35
CA ASN A 236 -23.13 28.08 -30.28
C ASN A 236 -24.52 27.98 -29.64
N SER A 237 -24.59 27.51 -28.39
CA SER A 237 -25.84 27.43 -27.64
C SER A 237 -26.45 28.83 -27.41
N LEU A 238 -25.61 29.82 -27.08
CA LEU A 238 -26.02 31.21 -26.92
C LEU A 238 -26.51 31.81 -28.24
N ASN A 239 -25.80 31.56 -29.35
CA ASN A 239 -26.19 32.03 -30.67
C ASN A 239 -27.57 31.47 -31.08
N GLN A 240 -27.79 30.16 -30.90
CA GLN A 240 -29.10 29.55 -31.15
C GLN A 240 -30.22 30.16 -30.28
N ALA A 241 -29.92 30.44 -29.01
CA ALA A 241 -30.87 31.08 -28.09
C ALA A 241 -31.19 32.54 -28.46
N VAL A 242 -30.24 33.27 -29.05
CA VAL A 242 -30.43 34.65 -29.51
C VAL A 242 -31.20 34.68 -30.83
N VAL A 243 -30.84 33.82 -31.78
CA VAL A 243 -31.53 33.71 -33.08
C VAL A 243 -32.99 33.29 -32.90
N SER A 244 -33.27 32.36 -31.99
CA SER A 244 -34.65 31.94 -31.66
C SER A 244 -35.49 33.00 -30.96
N LYS A 245 -34.88 34.05 -30.38
CA LYS A 245 -35.59 35.20 -29.81
C LYS A 245 -35.78 36.37 -30.77
N LEU A 246 -35.06 36.36 -31.90
CA LEU A 246 -35.13 37.38 -32.95
C LEU A 246 -36.05 36.98 -34.12
N ALA A 247 -36.46 35.70 -34.17
CA ALA A 247 -37.55 35.19 -35.02
C ALA A 247 -38.88 35.29 -34.28
#